data_AF-A0A1T4WXW9-F1
#
_entry.id   AF-A0A1T4WXW9-F1
#
_cell.length_a   1.000
_cell.length_b   1.000
_cell.length_c   1.000
_cell.angle_alpha   90.00
_cell.angle_beta   90.00
_cell.angle_gamma   90.00
#
_symmetry.space_group_name_H-M   'P 1'
#
loop_
_entity.id
_entity.type
_entity.pdbx_description
1 polymer ?
#
loop_
_entity_poly.entity_id
_entity_poly.type
_entity_poly.pdbx_seq_one_letter_code
_entity_poly.pdbx_strand_id
1 'polypeptide(L)'
;MDINNWGGGELNMGEVYLESEGEKVAVIVRKVGSGQPVRVATVYLMTDGWHAKSADLHTRHAWSGPYGSPAEALASFAMPISA
;
A
#
# COMPACT_ATOMS: atom_id res chain seq x y z
N MET A 1 -1.88 16.43 -37.50
CA MET A 1 -0.79 16.81 -36.59
C MET A 1 -1.34 16.81 -35.17
N ASP A 2 -1.51 15.58 -34.70
CA ASP A 2 -1.13 15.04 -33.39
C ASP A 2 -1.28 15.93 -32.15
N ILE A 3 -2.41 15.71 -31.46
CA ILE A 3 -2.59 15.56 -30.01
C ILE A 3 -1.53 16.26 -29.16
N ASN A 4 -1.86 17.46 -28.67
CA ASN A 4 -1.21 18.04 -27.50
C ASN A 4 -1.46 17.12 -26.31
N ASN A 5 -0.56 16.15 -26.12
CA ASN A 5 -0.50 15.30 -24.95
C ASN A 5 -0.02 16.17 -23.78
N TRP A 6 -0.98 16.74 -23.06
CA TRP A 6 -0.78 17.17 -21.69
C TRP A 6 -0.29 15.94 -20.93
N GLY A 7 1.04 15.84 -20.74
CA GLY A 7 1.66 14.87 -19.87
C GLY A 7 1.13 15.11 -18.47
N GLY A 8 0.01 14.45 -18.17
CA GLY A 8 -0.67 14.48 -16.90
C GLY A 8 0.33 14.21 -15.79
N GLY A 9 0.21 14.97 -14.70
CA GLY A 9 1.09 14.85 -13.56
C GLY A 9 1.24 13.40 -13.15
N GLU A 10 2.40 12.82 -13.45
CA GLU A 10 3.02 11.79 -12.62
C GLU A 10 3.29 12.45 -11.27
N LEU A 11 2.21 12.65 -10.52
CA LEU A 11 2.28 12.90 -9.10
C LEU A 11 3.17 11.79 -8.55
N ASN A 12 4.17 12.18 -7.78
CA ASN A 12 5.15 11.35 -7.10
C ASN A 12 4.49 10.36 -6.11
N MET A 13 3.56 9.54 -6.58
CA MET A 13 2.91 8.46 -5.87
C MET A 13 3.79 7.25 -6.15
N GLY A 14 4.80 7.07 -5.29
CA GLY A 14 5.71 5.93 -5.39
C GLY A 14 4.95 4.61 -5.52
N GLU A 15 5.54 3.66 -6.25
CA GLU A 15 4.99 2.34 -6.49
C GLU A 15 4.79 1.61 -5.16
N VAL A 16 3.57 1.18 -4.88
CA VAL A 16 3.24 0.41 -3.67
C VAL A 16 3.09 -1.05 -4.05
N TYR A 17 3.86 -1.93 -3.40
CA TYR A 17 3.85 -3.37 -3.66
C TYR A 17 4.10 -4.17 -2.38
N LEU A 18 3.82 -5.47 -2.44
CA LEU A 18 4.17 -6.43 -1.39
C LEU A 18 5.65 -6.78 -1.52
N GLU A 19 6.46 -6.38 -0.54
CA GLU A 19 7.89 -6.74 -0.50
C GLU A 19 8.07 -8.20 -0.09
N SER A 20 7.25 -8.68 0.85
CA SER A 20 7.29 -10.04 1.34
C SER A 20 5.89 -10.49 1.72
N GLU A 21 5.55 -11.71 1.32
CA GLU A 21 4.33 -12.41 1.72
C GLU A 21 4.74 -13.75 2.32
N GLY A 22 4.35 -13.96 3.57
CA GLY A 22 4.48 -15.23 4.27
C GLY A 22 3.12 -15.75 4.72
N GLU A 23 3.12 -16.95 5.31
CA GLU A 23 1.89 -17.67 5.66
C GLU A 23 0.95 -16.89 6.60
N LYS A 24 1.49 -16.01 7.44
CA LYS A 24 0.72 -15.24 8.44
C LYS A 24 1.02 -13.75 8.47
N VAL A 25 1.97 -13.29 7.66
CA VAL A 25 2.43 -11.90 7.67
C VAL A 25 2.84 -11.48 6.28
N ALA A 26 2.49 -10.27 5.90
CA ALA A 26 2.94 -9.64 4.67
C ALA A 26 3.40 -8.20 4.94
N VAL A 27 4.32 -7.70 4.12
CA VAL A 27 4.91 -6.36 4.27
C VAL A 27 4.62 -5.57 3.01
N ILE A 28 4.00 -4.41 3.17
CA ILE A 28 3.71 -3.48 2.09
C ILE A 28 4.74 -2.35 2.15
N VAL A 29 5.39 -2.09 1.03
CA VAL A 29 6.36 -1.02 0.87
C VAL A 29 5.93 -0.06 -0.23
N ARG A 30 6.45 1.16 -0.17
CA ARG A 30 6.34 2.18 -1.21
C ARG A 30 7.73 2.57 -1.69
N LYS A 31 7.95 2.55 -3.00
CA LYS A 31 9.18 2.99 -3.63
C LYS A 31 8.95 4.29 -4.41
N VAL A 32 9.61 5.37 -4.00
CA VAL A 32 9.54 6.67 -4.67
C VAL A 32 10.82 6.88 -5.49
N GLY A 33 10.70 6.91 -6.82
CA GLY A 33 11.83 7.09 -7.74
C GLY A 33 12.92 6.02 -7.61
N SER A 34 14.19 6.43 -7.63
CA SER A 34 15.35 5.52 -7.48
C SER A 34 15.77 5.27 -6.02
N GLY A 35 14.97 5.69 -5.03
CA GLY A 35 15.27 5.50 -3.61
C GLY A 35 15.07 4.07 -3.10
N GLN A 36 15.45 3.84 -1.83
CA GLN A 36 15.14 2.61 -1.12
C GLN A 36 13.63 2.52 -0.84
N PRO A 37 13.01 1.34 -0.97
CA PRO A 37 11.62 1.15 -0.60
C PRO A 37 11.40 1.41 0.88
N VAL A 38 10.32 2.10 1.21
CA VAL A 38 9.93 2.44 2.58
C VAL A 38 8.71 1.61 2.96
N ARG A 39 8.76 0.94 4.12
CA ARG A 39 7.61 0.20 4.64
C ARG A 39 6.48 1.16 4.98
N VAL A 40 5.29 0.91 4.42
CA VAL A 40 4.09 1.71 4.67
C VAL A 40 3.05 0.96 5.49
N ALA A 41 3.03 -0.38 5.43
CA ALA A 41 2.15 -1.18 6.25
C ALA A 41 2.67 -2.61 6.47
N THR A 42 2.10 -3.26 7.46
CA THR A 42 2.32 -4.68 7.77
C THR A 42 0.99 -5.36 7.89
N VAL A 43 0.77 -6.41 7.12
CA VAL A 43 -0.46 -7.20 7.16
C VAL A 43 -0.22 -8.43 8.01
N TYR A 44 -1.13 -8.70 8.94
CA TYR A 44 -1.10 -9.86 9.82
C TYR A 44 -2.36 -10.70 9.61
N LEU A 45 -2.20 -12.01 9.46
CA LEU A 45 -3.33 -12.94 9.47
C LEU A 45 -3.78 -13.16 10.91
N MET A 46 -5.00 -12.71 11.21
CA MET A 46 -5.69 -12.95 12.47
C MET A 46 -6.83 -13.95 12.28
N THR A 47 -7.54 -14.26 13.36
CA THR A 47 -8.62 -15.26 13.36
C THR A 47 -9.79 -14.93 12.44
N ASP A 48 -10.07 -13.64 12.22
CA ASP A 48 -11.17 -13.15 11.39
C ASP A 48 -10.76 -12.70 9.98
N GLY A 49 -9.45 -12.72 9.67
CA GLY A 49 -8.93 -12.33 8.36
C GLY A 49 -7.59 -11.60 8.44
N TRP A 50 -7.19 -10.99 7.33
CA TRP A 50 -5.97 -10.22 7.24
C TRP A 50 -6.18 -8.79 7.72
N HIS A 51 -5.32 -8.29 8.61
CA HIS A 51 -5.38 -6.93 9.16
C HIS A 51 -4.09 -6.18 8.85
N ALA A 52 -4.21 -5.00 8.24
CA ALA A 52 -3.08 -4.17 7.91
C ALA A 52 -2.86 -3.10 8.97
N LYS A 53 -1.64 -3.04 9.51
CA LYS A 53 -1.16 -1.99 10.39
C LYS A 53 -0.28 -1.02 9.62
N SER A 54 -0.71 0.21 9.47
CA SER A 54 0.08 1.30 8.90
C SER A 54 1.35 1.55 9.71
N ALA A 55 2.46 1.81 9.02
CA ALA A 55 3.76 2.12 9.62
C ALA A 55 3.86 3.58 10.09
N ASP A 56 3.13 4.48 9.45
CA ASP A 56 3.14 5.93 9.71
C ASP A 56 2.16 6.34 10.84
N LEU A 57 1.08 5.58 11.01
CA LEU A 57 0.09 5.81 12.05
C LEU A 57 0.42 4.99 13.30
N HIS A 58 0.54 5.67 14.44
CA HIS A 58 0.76 5.04 15.75
C HIS A 58 -0.49 5.04 16.63
N THR A 59 -1.64 5.44 16.08
CA THR A 59 -2.91 5.52 16.82
C THR A 59 -3.74 4.24 16.63
N ARG A 60 -4.86 4.14 17.35
CA ARG A 60 -5.85 3.06 17.15
C ARG A 60 -6.41 2.97 15.72
N HIS A 61 -6.28 4.03 14.93
CA HIS A 61 -6.71 4.08 13.52
C HIS A 61 -5.64 3.57 12.55
N ALA A 62 -4.50 3.10 13.06
CA ALA A 62 -3.45 2.49 12.25
C ALA A 62 -3.83 1.12 11.68
N TRP A 63 -4.92 0.53 12.17
CA TRP A 63 -5.37 -0.79 11.77
C TRP A 63 -6.54 -0.69 10.79
N SER A 64 -6.44 -1.42 9.69
CA SER A 64 -7.48 -1.56 8.67
C SER A 64 -7.71 -3.04 8.36
N GLY A 65 -8.94 -3.39 7.98
CA GLY A 65 -9.38 -4.76 7.71
C GLY A 65 -10.72 -5.08 8.38
N PRO A 66 -11.13 -6.37 8.42
CA PRO A 66 -10.41 -7.52 7.84
C PRO A 66 -10.44 -7.53 6.31
N TYR A 67 -9.37 -8.04 5.70
CA TYR A 67 -9.24 -8.31 4.28
C TYR A 67 -9.27 -9.83 4.03
N GLY A 68 -9.76 -10.25 2.86
CA GLY A 68 -9.72 -11.67 2.47
C GLY A 68 -8.31 -12.15 2.11
N SER A 69 -7.42 -11.25 1.73
CA SER A 69 -6.05 -11.55 1.32
C SER A 69 -5.07 -10.38 1.56
N PRO A 70 -3.76 -10.63 1.63
CA PRO A 70 -2.74 -9.57 1.67
C PRO A 70 -2.76 -8.70 0.39
N ALA A 71 -3.18 -9.23 -0.75
CA ALA A 71 -3.34 -8.48 -1.99
C ALA A 71 -4.52 -7.47 -1.92
N GLU A 72 -5.63 -7.83 -1.29
CA GLU A 72 -6.71 -6.87 -0.99
C GLU A 72 -6.25 -5.76 -0.04
N ALA A 73 -5.47 -6.14 0.98
CA ALA A 73 -4.86 -5.15 1.87
C ALA A 73 -3.97 -4.18 1.06
N LEU A 74 -3.09 -4.69 0.18
CA LEU A 74 -2.26 -3.89 -0.71
C LEU A 74 -3.09 -2.89 -1.54
N ALA A 75 -4.20 -3.34 -2.14
CA ALA A 75 -5.07 -2.47 -2.93
C ALA A 75 -5.58 -1.27 -2.13
N SER A 76 -5.87 -1.45 -0.84
CA SER A 76 -6.26 -0.36 0.07
C SER A 76 -5.17 0.68 0.31
N PHE A 77 -3.89 0.32 0.16
CA PHE A 77 -2.74 1.24 0.29
C PHE A 77 -2.26 1.78 -1.07
N ALA A 78 -2.61 1.11 -2.17
CA ALA A 78 -2.28 1.51 -3.53
C ALA A 78 -3.28 2.49 -4.14
N MET A 79 -4.53 2.52 -3.65
CA MET A 79 -5.51 3.50 -4.12
C MET A 79 -5.10 4.92 -3.72
N PRO A 80 -4.97 5.86 -4.66
CA PRO A 80 -4.87 7.27 -4.31
C PRO A 80 -6.18 7.67 -3.63
N ILE A 81 -6.06 8.39 -2.52
CA ILE A 81 -7.19 9.06 -1.87
C ILE A 81 -7.78 10.00 -2.92
N SER A 82 -8.84 9.58 -3.62
CA SER A 82 -9.69 10.52 -4.36
C SER A 82 -10.44 11.32 -3.29
N ALA A 83 -9.87 12.47 -2.97
CA ALA A 83 -10.54 13.53 -2.21
C ALA A 83 -11.31 14.43 -3.18
#